data_AF-A0A6H0FQ25-F1
#
_entry.id   AF-A0A6H0FQ25-F1
#
_cell.length_a   1.000
_cell.length_b   1.000
_cell.length_c   1.000
_cell.angle_alpha   90.00
_cell.angle_beta   90.00
_cell.angle_gamma   90.00
#
_symmetry.space_group_name_H-M   'P 1'
#
loop_
_entity.id
_entity.type
_entity.pdbx_description
1 polymer ?
#
loop_
_entity_poly.entity_id
_entity_poly.type
_entity_poly.pdbx_seq_one_letter_code
_entity_poly.pdbx_strand_id
1 'polypeptide(L)'
;MTILRIKEKENTLITDEAHELICYATMSKINSWKDILNCYSEIKQKNLPKKVLLLLEDIGQCQYTSMHASMGNGLYFDASELIEDDSEVSWDNTRPLELQYHIEQLLKRENYIDFNKLPKKLNYCDEDQSTLLQINAEPEKILDEVVQVKLVNSETETQKFAACLNGYFTCDLNPFESFSLIQHLDQNYGLEYVGLGASLLFFIKTSKFDANKTPQLLNELSNFYQFNQTTHNQLEQHLSNHEYLILPYVESLEVFDLD
;
A
#
# COMPACT_ATOMS: atom_id res chain seq x y z
N MET A 1 -15.69 0.35 19.36
CA MET A 1 -14.79 -0.83 19.32
C MET A 1 -14.80 -1.36 17.91
N THR A 2 -13.63 -1.39 17.29
CA THR A 2 -13.43 -1.94 15.94
C THR A 2 -13.86 -3.39 15.89
N ILE A 3 -14.56 -3.76 14.81
CA ILE A 3 -15.06 -5.11 14.58
C ILE A 3 -14.23 -5.72 13.45
N LEU A 4 -13.44 -6.73 13.80
CA LEU A 4 -12.77 -7.61 12.84
C LEU A 4 -13.68 -8.80 12.51
N ARG A 5 -13.96 -9.00 11.21
CA ARG A 5 -14.71 -10.15 10.71
C ARG A 5 -13.84 -10.91 9.73
N ILE A 6 -13.46 -12.14 10.11
CA ILE A 6 -12.83 -13.08 9.18
C ILE A 6 -13.87 -13.49 8.15
N LYS A 7 -13.49 -13.50 6.88
CA LYS A 7 -14.37 -13.92 5.79
C LYS A 7 -14.41 -15.43 5.73
N GLU A 8 -15.62 -15.99 5.84
CA GLU A 8 -15.83 -17.42 5.62
C GLU A 8 -15.66 -17.72 4.14
N LYS A 9 -15.04 -18.86 3.84
CA LYS A 9 -14.89 -19.34 2.47
C LYS A 9 -16.22 -19.97 2.02
N GLU A 10 -17.04 -19.19 1.35
CA GLU A 10 -18.37 -19.62 0.90
C GLU A 10 -18.29 -20.70 -0.18
N ASN A 11 -17.31 -20.59 -1.08
CA ASN A 11 -17.10 -21.54 -2.17
C ASN A 11 -15.90 -22.46 -1.88
N THR A 12 -16.16 -23.73 -1.63
CA THR A 12 -15.13 -24.72 -1.30
C THR A 12 -14.17 -25.03 -2.45
N LEU A 13 -14.52 -24.65 -3.68
CA LEU A 13 -13.68 -24.82 -4.86
C LEU A 13 -12.58 -23.76 -4.97
N ILE A 14 -12.72 -22.63 -4.26
CA ILE A 14 -11.65 -21.64 -4.15
C ILE A 14 -10.61 -22.17 -3.17
N THR A 15 -9.33 -22.10 -3.55
CA THR A 15 -8.22 -22.48 -2.68
C THR A 15 -8.13 -21.54 -1.48
N ASP A 16 -7.60 -22.03 -0.35
CA ASP A 16 -7.43 -21.17 0.83
C ASP A 16 -6.50 -19.99 0.53
N GLU A 17 -5.45 -20.21 -0.26
CA GLU A 17 -4.52 -19.14 -0.66
C GLU A 17 -5.21 -18.06 -1.50
N ALA A 18 -6.03 -18.44 -2.48
CA ALA A 18 -6.81 -17.48 -3.27
C ALA A 18 -7.82 -16.73 -2.40
N HIS A 19 -8.60 -17.43 -1.57
CA HIS A 19 -9.60 -16.84 -0.68
C HIS A 19 -8.99 -15.77 0.24
N GLU A 20 -7.88 -16.11 0.90
CA GLU A 20 -7.20 -15.20 1.82
C GLU A 20 -6.54 -14.01 1.11
N LEU A 21 -6.07 -14.20 -0.12
CA LEU A 21 -5.50 -13.15 -0.97
C LEU A 21 -6.58 -12.21 -1.53
N ILE A 22 -7.77 -12.73 -1.84
CA ILE A 22 -8.91 -11.95 -2.31
C ILE A 22 -9.43 -11.09 -1.17
N CYS A 23 -9.84 -11.71 -0.05
CA CYS A 23 -10.26 -11.01 1.15
C CYS A 23 -10.28 -11.98 2.35
N TYR A 24 -9.23 -11.92 3.17
CA TYR A 24 -9.15 -12.69 4.41
C TYR A 24 -10.11 -12.19 5.48
N ALA A 25 -10.18 -10.87 5.66
CA ALA A 25 -11.00 -10.26 6.70
C ALA A 25 -11.42 -8.83 6.32
N THR A 26 -12.36 -8.30 7.11
CA THR A 26 -12.78 -6.90 7.05
C THR A 26 -12.76 -6.29 8.44
N MET A 27 -12.37 -5.01 8.52
CA MET A 27 -12.43 -4.22 9.74
C MET A 27 -13.47 -3.11 9.56
N SER A 28 -14.34 -2.91 10.54
CA SER A 28 -15.40 -1.89 10.51
C SER A 28 -15.57 -1.24 11.88
N LYS A 29 -16.32 -0.13 11.95
CA LYS A 29 -16.49 0.67 13.18
C LYS A 29 -15.15 1.12 13.79
N ILE A 30 -14.23 1.50 12.90
CA ILE A 30 -12.90 2.01 13.24
C ILE A 30 -13.08 3.38 13.88
N ASN A 31 -12.52 3.57 15.08
CA ASN A 31 -12.68 4.84 15.81
C ASN A 31 -11.38 5.64 15.83
N SER A 32 -10.25 5.00 15.52
CA SER A 32 -8.93 5.62 15.49
C SER A 32 -7.97 4.80 14.64
N TRP A 33 -6.92 5.45 14.14
CA TRP A 33 -5.80 4.77 13.50
C TRP A 33 -5.12 3.71 14.37
N LYS A 34 -5.05 3.96 15.68
CA LYS A 34 -4.48 3.00 16.63
C LYS A 34 -5.24 1.67 16.63
N ASP A 35 -6.56 1.69 16.41
CA ASP A 35 -7.34 0.46 16.29
C ASP A 35 -6.93 -0.37 15.06
N ILE A 36 -6.65 0.31 13.93
CA ILE A 36 -6.14 -0.33 12.71
C ILE A 36 -4.79 -0.99 12.98
N LEU A 37 -3.84 -0.26 13.60
CA LEU A 37 -2.50 -0.76 13.87
C LEU A 37 -2.51 -1.96 14.84
N ASN A 38 -3.38 -1.94 15.84
CA ASN A 38 -3.56 -3.07 16.76
C ASN A 38 -4.07 -4.30 16.01
N CYS A 39 -5.11 -4.14 15.17
CA CYS A 39 -5.65 -5.24 14.37
C CYS A 39 -4.60 -5.78 13.39
N TYR A 40 -3.88 -4.89 12.69
CA TYR A 40 -2.79 -5.24 11.79
C TYR A 40 -1.73 -6.11 12.49
N SER A 41 -1.25 -5.67 13.65
CA SER A 41 -0.25 -6.39 14.44
C SER A 41 -0.76 -7.76 14.91
N GLU A 42 -1.99 -7.85 15.40
CA GLU A 42 -2.59 -9.12 15.82
C GLU A 42 -2.74 -10.11 14.66
N ILE A 43 -3.26 -9.66 13.51
CA ILE A 43 -3.44 -10.49 12.33
C ILE A 43 -2.08 -10.96 11.83
N LYS A 44 -1.10 -10.06 11.78
CA LYS A 44 0.26 -10.36 11.35
C LYS A 44 0.90 -11.44 12.22
N GLN A 45 0.80 -11.35 13.54
CA GLN A 45 1.35 -12.35 14.46
C GLN A 45 0.68 -13.72 14.31
N LYS A 46 -0.65 -13.75 14.12
CA LYS A 46 -1.43 -15.00 14.01
C LYS A 46 -1.20 -15.75 12.69
N ASN A 47 -0.82 -15.05 11.63
CA ASN A 47 -0.77 -15.60 10.27
C ASN A 47 0.66 -15.72 9.70
N LEU A 48 1.69 -15.67 10.54
CA LEU A 48 3.06 -15.93 10.09
C LEU A 48 3.17 -17.32 9.41
N PRO A 49 3.90 -17.44 8.28
CA PRO A 49 4.82 -16.44 7.70
C PRO A 49 4.20 -15.45 6.70
N LYS A 50 2.88 -15.55 6.42
CA LYS A 50 2.18 -14.67 5.45
C LYS A 50 2.21 -13.22 5.90
N LYS A 51 2.16 -12.31 4.93
CA LYS A 51 2.13 -10.86 5.16
C LYS A 51 0.70 -10.36 5.16
N VAL A 52 0.45 -9.27 5.89
CA VAL A 52 -0.86 -8.64 5.94
C VAL A 52 -0.82 -7.40 5.06
N LEU A 53 -1.76 -7.30 4.11
CA LEU A 53 -1.95 -6.09 3.31
C LEU A 53 -3.34 -5.52 3.65
N LEU A 54 -3.39 -4.21 3.91
CA LEU A 54 -4.63 -3.49 4.14
C LEU A 54 -5.02 -2.66 2.90
N LEU A 55 -6.29 -2.68 2.53
CA LEU A 55 -6.89 -1.71 1.60
C LEU A 55 -7.74 -0.73 2.41
N LEU A 56 -7.33 0.54 2.47
CA LEU A 56 -7.71 1.48 3.54
C LEU A 56 -8.65 2.61 3.12
N GLU A 57 -8.47 3.16 1.93
CA GLU A 57 -9.28 4.26 1.39
C GLU A 57 -9.66 3.97 -0.06
N ASP A 58 -10.90 4.35 -0.40
CA ASP A 58 -11.58 4.16 -1.68
C ASP A 58 -11.25 2.79 -2.30
N ILE A 59 -11.67 1.73 -1.61
CA ILE A 59 -11.33 0.35 -2.00
C ILE A 59 -11.83 0.04 -3.42
N GLY A 60 -12.97 0.60 -3.80
CA GLY A 60 -13.52 0.44 -5.15
C GLY A 60 -12.56 1.00 -6.21
N GLN A 61 -12.14 2.26 -6.04
CA GLN A 61 -11.20 2.88 -6.95
C GLN A 61 -9.83 2.20 -6.90
N CYS A 62 -9.33 1.87 -5.70
CA CYS A 62 -8.08 1.15 -5.49
C CYS A 62 -8.01 -0.18 -6.26
N GLN A 63 -9.10 -0.96 -6.26
CA GLN A 63 -9.19 -2.21 -7.01
C GLN A 63 -9.30 -1.96 -8.52
N TYR A 64 -10.06 -0.95 -8.93
CA TYR A 64 -10.22 -0.58 -10.33
C TYR A 64 -8.89 -0.16 -10.97
N THR A 65 -8.17 0.77 -10.32
CA THR A 65 -6.85 1.21 -10.78
C THR A 65 -5.83 0.08 -10.70
N SER A 66 -5.99 -0.84 -9.75
CA SER A 66 -5.09 -1.99 -9.64
C SER A 66 -5.20 -2.96 -10.81
N MET A 67 -6.43 -3.30 -11.20
CA MET A 67 -6.70 -4.09 -12.40
C MET A 67 -6.08 -3.43 -13.65
N HIS A 68 -6.21 -2.12 -13.79
CA HIS A 68 -5.64 -1.43 -14.95
C HIS A 68 -4.12 -1.32 -14.90
N ALA A 69 -3.53 -1.14 -13.71
CA ALA A 69 -2.08 -1.12 -13.53
C ALA A 69 -1.44 -2.47 -13.86
N SER A 70 -2.09 -3.59 -13.51
CA SER A 70 -1.59 -4.94 -13.85
C SER A 70 -1.65 -5.23 -15.36
N MET A 71 -2.53 -4.56 -16.12
CA MET A 71 -2.55 -4.66 -17.59
C MET A 71 -1.41 -3.88 -18.28
N GLY A 72 -0.59 -3.16 -17.52
CA GLY A 72 0.53 -2.38 -18.03
C GLY A 72 1.69 -3.24 -18.58
N ASN A 73 2.55 -2.58 -19.36
CA ASN A 73 3.76 -3.21 -19.90
C ASN A 73 4.66 -3.74 -18.78
N GLY A 74 5.02 -5.03 -18.87
CA GLY A 74 5.87 -5.70 -17.88
C GLY A 74 5.13 -6.28 -16.69
N LEU A 75 3.82 -6.03 -16.53
CA LEU A 75 2.99 -6.57 -15.43
C LEU A 75 1.83 -7.43 -15.92
N TYR A 76 1.49 -7.38 -17.21
CA TYR A 76 0.42 -8.22 -17.76
C TYR A 76 0.67 -9.72 -17.53
N PHE A 77 -0.29 -10.37 -16.89
CA PHE A 77 -0.33 -11.81 -16.65
C PHE A 77 -1.53 -12.41 -17.39
N ASP A 78 -1.25 -13.26 -18.38
CA ASP A 78 -2.30 -13.96 -19.12
C ASP A 78 -2.74 -15.22 -18.38
N ALA A 79 -3.81 -15.12 -17.61
CA ALA A 79 -4.40 -16.25 -16.90
C ALA A 79 -5.30 -17.13 -17.80
N SER A 80 -5.58 -16.74 -19.06
CA SER A 80 -6.52 -17.47 -19.91
C SER A 80 -6.03 -18.88 -20.30
N GLU A 81 -4.71 -19.10 -20.32
CA GLU A 81 -4.12 -20.42 -20.55
C GLU A 81 -4.15 -21.33 -19.31
N LEU A 82 -4.47 -20.78 -18.14
CA LEU A 82 -4.42 -21.47 -16.84
C LEU A 82 -5.80 -21.89 -16.34
N ILE A 83 -6.86 -21.35 -16.93
CA ILE A 83 -8.25 -21.64 -16.56
C ILE A 83 -8.83 -22.72 -17.47
N GLU A 84 -9.53 -23.69 -16.88
CA GLU A 84 -10.21 -24.76 -17.64
C GLU A 84 -11.60 -24.33 -18.13
N ASP A 85 -12.21 -23.35 -17.45
CA ASP A 85 -13.51 -22.76 -17.77
C ASP A 85 -13.55 -21.27 -17.42
N ASP A 86 -14.58 -20.57 -17.92
CA ASP A 86 -14.80 -19.15 -17.66
C ASP A 86 -15.60 -18.91 -16.36
N SER A 87 -15.40 -19.76 -15.33
CA SER A 87 -16.04 -19.58 -14.03
C SER A 87 -15.23 -18.62 -13.15
N GLU A 88 -15.93 -17.86 -12.30
CA GLU A 88 -15.31 -16.97 -11.31
C GLU A 88 -14.31 -17.72 -10.41
N VAL A 89 -14.62 -18.97 -10.05
CA VAL A 89 -13.72 -19.84 -9.26
C VAL A 89 -12.39 -20.09 -9.96
N SER A 90 -12.42 -20.38 -11.26
CA SER A 90 -11.21 -20.62 -12.04
C SER A 90 -10.32 -19.38 -12.05
N TRP A 91 -10.90 -18.20 -12.30
CA TRP A 91 -10.20 -16.91 -12.27
C TRP A 91 -9.69 -16.53 -10.86
N ASP A 92 -10.44 -16.83 -9.81
CA ASP A 92 -10.02 -16.58 -8.43
C ASP A 92 -8.83 -17.46 -8.05
N ASN A 93 -8.82 -18.71 -8.49
CA ASN A 93 -7.73 -19.64 -8.22
C ASN A 93 -6.43 -19.30 -8.97
N THR A 94 -6.45 -18.42 -9.98
CA THR A 94 -5.21 -17.94 -10.61
C THR A 94 -4.54 -16.80 -9.84
N ARG A 95 -5.21 -16.16 -8.88
CA ARG A 95 -4.69 -14.98 -8.15
C ARG A 95 -3.35 -15.22 -7.44
N PRO A 96 -3.10 -16.39 -6.81
CA PRO A 96 -1.78 -16.67 -6.26
C PRO A 96 -0.67 -16.74 -7.32
N LEU A 97 -0.98 -17.26 -8.52
CA LEU A 97 0.00 -17.32 -9.62
C LEU A 97 0.29 -15.92 -10.19
N GLU A 98 -0.75 -15.11 -10.35
CA GLU A 98 -0.63 -13.70 -10.74
C GLU A 98 0.23 -12.92 -9.73
N LEU A 99 0.02 -13.13 -8.42
CA LEU A 99 0.84 -12.56 -7.36
C LEU A 99 2.32 -12.92 -7.52
N GLN A 100 2.64 -14.21 -7.71
CA GLN A 100 4.03 -14.65 -7.90
C GLN A 100 4.65 -14.01 -9.14
N TYR A 101 3.90 -13.98 -10.24
CA TYR A 101 4.34 -13.31 -11.46
C TYR A 101 4.65 -11.82 -11.20
N HIS A 102 3.76 -11.08 -10.55
CA HIS A 102 4.00 -9.67 -10.22
C HIS A 102 5.23 -9.47 -9.31
N ILE A 103 5.42 -10.32 -8.30
CA ILE A 103 6.62 -10.29 -7.45
C ILE A 103 7.87 -10.48 -8.31
N GLU A 104 7.90 -11.46 -9.22
CA GLU A 104 9.02 -11.69 -10.12
C GLU A 104 9.29 -10.45 -10.99
N GLN A 105 8.25 -9.84 -11.57
CA GLN A 105 8.41 -8.65 -12.41
C GLN A 105 8.95 -7.45 -11.62
N LEU A 106 8.46 -7.21 -10.41
CA LEU A 106 8.96 -6.13 -9.55
C LEU A 106 10.43 -6.32 -9.12
N LEU A 107 10.88 -7.58 -9.00
CA LEU A 107 12.24 -7.92 -8.58
C LEU A 107 13.23 -8.08 -9.75
N LYS A 108 12.75 -8.15 -10.99
CA LYS A 108 13.61 -8.23 -12.17
C LYS A 108 14.54 -7.04 -12.26
N ARG A 109 15.82 -7.31 -12.55
CA ARG A 109 16.88 -6.30 -12.59
C ARG A 109 16.61 -5.22 -13.63
N GLU A 110 16.04 -5.60 -14.77
CA GLU A 110 15.66 -4.70 -15.86
C GLU A 110 14.53 -3.72 -15.46
N ASN A 111 13.72 -4.07 -14.47
CA ASN A 111 12.61 -3.27 -13.97
C ASN A 111 12.99 -2.47 -12.70
N TYR A 112 14.18 -2.69 -12.15
CA TYR A 112 14.64 -2.00 -10.95
C TYR A 112 14.81 -0.51 -11.21
N ILE A 113 14.19 0.31 -10.37
CA ILE A 113 14.36 1.76 -10.35
C ILE A 113 15.02 2.15 -9.03
N ASP A 114 16.13 2.87 -9.11
CA ASP A 114 16.78 3.48 -7.95
C ASP A 114 15.94 4.67 -7.48
N PHE A 115 15.60 4.70 -6.19
CA PHE A 115 14.81 5.78 -5.58
C PHE A 115 15.37 7.17 -5.92
N ASN A 116 16.69 7.34 -5.89
CA ASN A 116 17.34 8.62 -6.17
C ASN A 116 17.24 9.05 -7.64
N LYS A 117 16.79 8.15 -8.52
CA LYS A 117 16.57 8.37 -9.95
C LYS A 117 15.09 8.37 -10.32
N LEU A 118 14.19 8.26 -9.34
CA LEU A 118 12.76 8.38 -9.61
C LEU A 118 12.47 9.74 -10.24
N PRO A 119 11.58 9.79 -11.24
CA PRO A 119 11.18 11.04 -11.83
C PRO A 119 10.41 11.86 -10.79
N LYS A 120 10.74 13.15 -10.69
CA LYS A 120 10.06 14.10 -9.79
C LYS A 120 8.72 14.53 -10.37
N LYS A 121 7.82 13.56 -10.56
CA LYS A 121 6.48 13.78 -11.15
C LYS A 121 5.53 14.48 -10.19
N LEU A 122 5.70 14.22 -8.89
CA LEU A 122 4.84 14.74 -7.84
C LEU A 122 5.34 16.11 -7.41
N ASN A 123 4.62 17.15 -7.81
CA ASN A 123 4.93 18.55 -7.49
C ASN A 123 3.71 19.21 -6.86
N TYR A 124 3.54 18.99 -5.57
CA TYR A 124 2.37 19.43 -4.82
C TYR A 124 2.34 20.93 -4.59
N CYS A 125 1.17 21.54 -4.84
CA CYS A 125 0.89 22.91 -4.42
C CYS A 125 0.81 23.01 -2.88
N ASP A 126 0.67 24.23 -2.37
CA ASP A 126 0.56 24.44 -0.92
C ASP A 126 -0.71 23.79 -0.34
N GLU A 127 -1.79 23.72 -1.13
CA GLU A 127 -3.04 23.06 -0.76
C GLU A 127 -2.86 21.54 -0.60
N ASP A 128 -2.29 20.86 -1.60
CA ASP A 128 -1.98 19.43 -1.52
C ASP A 128 -1.07 19.10 -0.34
N GLN A 129 -0.05 19.94 -0.09
CA GLN A 129 0.85 19.76 1.05
C GLN A 129 0.13 19.95 2.38
N SER A 130 -0.81 20.90 2.48
CA SER A 130 -1.67 21.07 3.65
C SER A 130 -2.56 19.84 3.87
N THR A 131 -3.17 19.31 2.80
CA THR A 131 -3.97 18.08 2.84
C THR A 131 -3.15 16.89 3.32
N LEU A 132 -1.91 16.72 2.83
CA LEU A 132 -1.02 15.65 3.29
C LEU A 132 -0.74 15.72 4.81
N LEU A 133 -0.56 16.93 5.34
CA LEU A 133 -0.35 17.13 6.77
C LEU A 133 -1.61 16.79 7.58
N GLN A 134 -2.80 17.14 7.08
CA GLN A 134 -4.07 16.76 7.70
C GLN A 134 -4.28 15.23 7.68
N ILE A 135 -3.98 14.57 6.56
CA ILE A 135 -4.02 13.10 6.44
C ILE A 135 -3.13 12.44 7.49
N ASN A 136 -1.90 12.94 7.70
CA ASN A 136 -1.01 12.39 8.71
C ASN A 136 -1.45 12.78 10.14
N ALA A 137 -2.19 13.88 10.34
CA ALA A 137 -2.69 14.27 11.65
C ALA A 137 -3.93 13.46 12.09
N GLU A 138 -4.84 13.18 11.16
CA GLU A 138 -6.13 12.53 11.42
C GLU A 138 -6.44 11.44 10.37
N PRO A 139 -5.60 10.41 10.24
CA PRO A 139 -5.74 9.39 9.19
C PRO A 139 -7.04 8.60 9.24
N GLU A 140 -7.74 8.54 10.38
CA GLU A 140 -9.07 7.92 10.44
C GLU A 140 -10.13 8.62 9.59
N LYS A 141 -9.97 9.91 9.24
CA LYS A 141 -10.96 10.68 8.46
C LYS A 141 -11.04 10.25 7.00
N ILE A 142 -9.97 9.69 6.45
CA ILE A 142 -9.90 9.25 5.05
C ILE A 142 -10.30 7.78 4.85
N LEU A 143 -10.48 7.03 5.94
CA LEU A 143 -10.72 5.59 5.83
C LEU A 143 -12.13 5.31 5.32
N ASP A 144 -12.26 4.27 4.51
CA ASP A 144 -13.56 3.70 4.18
C ASP A 144 -14.25 3.19 5.46
N GLU A 145 -15.58 3.10 5.44
CA GLU A 145 -16.35 2.49 6.53
C GLU A 145 -15.89 1.06 6.84
N VAL A 146 -15.32 0.40 5.83
CA VAL A 146 -14.78 -0.95 5.89
C VAL A 146 -13.38 -0.98 5.28
N VAL A 147 -12.39 -1.41 6.06
CA VAL A 147 -11.03 -1.72 5.57
C VAL A 147 -10.96 -3.20 5.22
N GLN A 148 -10.42 -3.53 4.05
CA GLN A 148 -10.19 -4.93 3.65
C GLN A 148 -8.80 -5.40 4.07
N VAL A 149 -8.72 -6.67 4.46
CA VAL A 149 -7.47 -7.34 4.85
C VAL A 149 -7.22 -8.49 3.88
N LYS A 150 -6.03 -8.53 3.32
CA LYS A 150 -5.51 -9.64 2.52
C LYS A 150 -4.36 -10.33 3.26
N LEU A 151 -4.27 -11.65 3.18
CA LEU A 151 -3.04 -12.36 3.53
C LEU A 151 -2.27 -12.67 2.24
N VAL A 152 -1.00 -12.28 2.22
CA VAL A 152 -0.16 -12.33 1.04
C VAL A 152 0.99 -13.28 1.29
N ASN A 153 1.15 -14.26 0.39
CA ASN A 153 2.26 -15.19 0.42
C ASN A 153 3.48 -14.57 -0.28
N SER A 154 4.27 -13.81 0.47
CA SER A 154 5.50 -13.17 0.00
C SER A 154 6.63 -13.31 1.03
N GLU A 155 7.87 -13.20 0.58
CA GLU A 155 9.04 -13.32 1.45
C GLU A 155 9.20 -12.07 2.34
N THR A 156 9.03 -10.88 1.75
CA THR A 156 9.23 -9.60 2.42
C THR A 156 7.94 -8.79 2.52
N GLU A 157 7.93 -7.79 3.43
CA GLU A 157 6.83 -6.84 3.57
C GLU A 157 6.67 -5.97 2.32
N THR A 158 7.75 -5.60 1.65
CA THR A 158 7.71 -4.83 0.39
C THR A 158 7.02 -5.61 -0.72
N GLN A 159 7.32 -6.90 -0.88
CA GLN A 159 6.78 -7.74 -1.95
C GLN A 159 5.24 -7.84 -1.90
N LYS A 160 4.61 -7.64 -0.74
CA LYS A 160 3.14 -7.73 -0.63
C LYS A 160 2.41 -6.64 -1.42
N PHE A 161 3.09 -5.58 -1.84
CA PHE A 161 2.57 -4.60 -2.79
C PHE A 161 2.06 -5.25 -4.09
N ALA A 162 2.67 -6.36 -4.52
CA ALA A 162 2.25 -7.12 -5.70
C ALA A 162 0.80 -7.65 -5.66
N ALA A 163 0.21 -7.76 -4.46
CA ALA A 163 -1.18 -8.20 -4.30
C ALA A 163 -2.21 -7.11 -4.66
N CYS A 164 -1.78 -5.85 -4.82
CA CYS A 164 -2.62 -4.74 -5.28
C CYS A 164 -1.73 -3.65 -5.88
N LEU A 165 -1.19 -3.92 -7.07
CA LEU A 165 -0.35 -2.96 -7.82
C LEU A 165 -1.16 -1.72 -8.13
N ASN A 166 -0.67 -0.52 -7.83
CA ASN A 166 -1.39 0.73 -8.10
C ASN A 166 -0.50 1.76 -8.80
N GLY A 167 -1.11 2.82 -9.36
CA GLY A 167 -0.43 3.81 -10.20
C GLY A 167 -0.73 3.66 -11.69
N TYR A 168 -2.02 3.61 -12.04
CA TYR A 168 -2.48 3.45 -13.43
C TYR A 168 -2.30 4.73 -14.26
N PHE A 169 -2.55 5.91 -13.68
CA PHE A 169 -2.46 7.15 -14.42
C PHE A 169 -1.00 7.55 -14.66
N THR A 170 -0.70 8.10 -15.83
CA THR A 170 0.67 8.41 -16.25
C THR A 170 1.35 9.50 -15.41
N CYS A 171 0.54 10.31 -14.74
CA CYS A 171 0.96 11.36 -13.83
C CYS A 171 1.30 10.85 -12.42
N ASP A 172 0.79 9.68 -12.03
CA ASP A 172 1.07 9.04 -10.76
C ASP A 172 2.43 8.33 -10.79
N LEU A 173 2.84 7.82 -9.62
CA LEU A 173 3.89 6.82 -9.55
C LEU A 173 3.35 5.50 -10.06
N ASN A 174 3.96 4.97 -11.12
CA ASN A 174 3.61 3.64 -11.61
C ASN A 174 4.02 2.55 -10.59
N PRO A 175 3.59 1.28 -10.77
CA PRO A 175 3.88 0.24 -9.80
C PRO A 175 5.37 0.01 -9.50
N PHE A 176 6.26 0.16 -10.49
CA PHE A 176 7.71 0.03 -10.27
C PHE A 176 8.28 1.20 -9.47
N GLU A 177 7.78 2.42 -9.73
CA GLU A 177 8.15 3.63 -9.00
C GLU A 177 7.67 3.58 -7.54
N SER A 178 6.41 3.18 -7.32
CA SER A 178 5.84 2.94 -5.99
C SER A 178 6.58 1.85 -5.23
N PHE A 179 6.92 0.73 -5.89
CA PHE A 179 7.71 -0.34 -5.28
C PHE A 179 9.12 0.11 -4.88
N SER A 180 9.76 0.94 -5.72
CA SER A 180 11.07 1.55 -5.41
C SER A 180 11.01 2.42 -4.15
N LEU A 181 10.01 3.30 -4.03
CA LEU A 181 9.76 4.09 -2.83
C LEU A 181 9.57 3.20 -1.59
N ILE A 182 8.68 2.21 -1.67
CA ILE A 182 8.39 1.30 -0.55
C ILE A 182 9.66 0.56 -0.11
N GLN A 183 10.43 0.03 -1.06
CA GLN A 183 11.66 -0.71 -0.78
C GLN A 183 12.72 0.19 -0.14
N HIS A 184 12.86 1.43 -0.64
CA HIS A 184 13.81 2.39 -0.10
C HIS A 184 13.50 2.75 1.36
N LEU A 185 12.23 2.97 1.69
CA LEU A 185 11.77 3.29 3.03
C LEU A 185 11.96 2.13 4.02
N ASP A 186 11.64 0.90 3.61
CA ASP A 186 11.85 -0.29 4.46
C ASP A 186 13.35 -0.52 4.74
N GLN A 187 14.18 -0.53 3.69
CA GLN A 187 15.58 -0.93 3.80
C GLN A 187 16.47 0.11 4.49
N ASN A 188 16.23 1.40 4.25
CA ASN A 188 17.13 2.47 4.74
C ASN A 188 16.66 3.09 6.06
N TYR A 189 15.35 3.06 6.30
CA TYR A 189 14.71 3.79 7.40
C TYR A 189 13.86 2.91 8.32
N GLY A 190 13.65 1.63 8.01
CA GLY A 190 12.87 0.73 8.87
C GLY A 190 11.40 1.09 8.93
N LEU A 191 10.87 1.69 7.85
CA LEU A 191 9.45 1.97 7.66
C LEU A 191 8.81 0.83 6.86
N GLU A 192 8.03 0.02 7.56
CA GLU A 192 7.32 -1.12 6.98
C GLU A 192 6.06 -0.64 6.27
N TYR A 193 5.87 -1.10 5.04
CA TYR A 193 4.63 -0.91 4.29
C TYR A 193 3.49 -1.70 4.92
N VAL A 194 2.36 -1.06 5.18
CA VAL A 194 1.16 -1.68 5.78
C VAL A 194 0.10 -1.98 4.72
N GLY A 195 -0.10 -1.04 3.81
CA GLY A 195 -1.22 -1.06 2.88
C GLY A 195 -1.33 0.21 2.06
N LEU A 196 -2.39 0.26 1.27
CA LEU A 196 -2.68 1.36 0.37
C LEU A 196 -4.18 1.63 0.29
N GLY A 197 -4.53 2.76 -0.29
CA GLY A 197 -5.83 2.96 -0.91
C GLY A 197 -5.67 3.41 -2.36
N ALA A 198 -6.66 4.13 -2.90
CA ALA A 198 -6.65 4.64 -4.26
C ALA A 198 -5.62 5.75 -4.53
N SER A 199 -5.09 6.39 -3.49
CA SER A 199 -4.18 7.55 -3.58
C SER A 199 -2.97 7.49 -2.64
N LEU A 200 -3.07 6.71 -1.55
CA LEU A 200 -2.10 6.76 -0.44
C LEU A 200 -1.41 5.42 -0.17
N LEU A 201 -0.15 5.48 0.26
CA LEU A 201 0.64 4.39 0.82
C LEU A 201 0.83 4.63 2.33
N PHE A 202 0.64 3.58 3.11
CA PHE A 202 0.65 3.64 4.57
C PHE A 202 1.85 2.87 5.13
N PHE A 203 2.62 3.51 6.00
CA PHE A 203 3.83 2.95 6.58
C PHE A 203 3.80 3.01 8.11
N ILE A 204 4.45 2.06 8.76
CA ILE A 204 4.69 2.07 10.21
C ILE A 204 6.17 1.89 10.53
N LYS A 205 6.60 2.46 11.65
CA LYS A 205 7.93 2.22 12.18
C LYS A 205 8.06 0.78 12.66
N THR A 206 9.19 0.18 12.35
CA THR A 206 9.61 -1.10 12.92
C THR A 206 10.62 -0.89 14.04
N SER A 207 11.02 -1.97 14.70
CA SER A 207 12.15 -1.95 15.64
C SER A 207 13.49 -1.58 14.98
N LYS A 208 13.57 -1.52 13.65
CA LYS A 208 14.76 -1.09 12.90
C LYS A 208 14.78 0.42 12.62
N PHE A 209 13.69 1.13 12.90
CA PHE A 209 13.62 2.57 12.69
C PHE A 209 14.64 3.29 13.59
N ASP A 210 15.48 4.13 12.98
CA ASP A 210 16.48 4.93 13.68
C ASP A 210 16.09 6.41 13.62
N ALA A 211 15.67 6.95 14.76
CA ALA A 211 15.25 8.35 14.87
C ALA A 211 16.36 9.34 14.45
N ASN A 212 17.64 8.96 14.53
CA ASN A 212 18.75 9.82 14.08
C ASN A 212 18.79 10.00 12.57
N LYS A 213 18.13 9.12 11.80
CA LYS A 213 18.03 9.20 10.34
C LYS A 213 16.82 10.00 9.88
N THR A 214 15.94 10.43 10.78
CA THR A 214 14.74 11.22 10.43
C THR A 214 15.08 12.46 9.59
N PRO A 215 16.09 13.29 9.92
CA PRO A 215 16.45 14.44 9.08
C PRO A 215 16.89 14.02 7.67
N GLN A 216 17.60 12.90 7.52
CA GLN A 216 18.00 12.40 6.20
C GLN A 216 16.78 11.94 5.40
N LEU A 217 15.88 11.17 6.02
CA LEU A 217 14.63 10.72 5.41
C LEU A 217 13.81 11.90 4.88
N LEU A 218 13.59 12.93 5.70
CA LEU A 218 12.78 14.08 5.29
C LEU A 218 13.46 14.92 4.21
N ASN A 219 14.80 15.01 4.19
CA ASN A 219 15.52 15.65 3.10
C ASN A 219 15.31 14.90 1.77
N GLU A 220 15.40 13.57 1.78
CA GLU A 220 15.16 12.75 0.59
C GLU A 220 13.71 12.84 0.11
N LEU A 221 12.74 12.74 1.02
CA LEU A 221 11.32 12.90 0.71
C LEU A 221 10.99 14.30 0.21
N SER A 222 11.53 15.36 0.83
CA SER A 222 11.32 16.74 0.38
C SER A 222 11.90 16.97 -1.01
N ASN A 223 13.07 16.38 -1.30
CA ASN A 223 13.67 16.46 -2.63
C ASN A 223 12.87 15.67 -3.68
N PHE A 224 12.16 14.61 -3.30
CA PHE A 224 11.31 13.83 -4.20
C PHE A 224 9.96 14.51 -4.43
N TYR A 225 9.20 14.75 -3.36
CA TYR A 225 7.85 15.33 -3.37
C TYR A 225 7.79 16.87 -3.49
N GLN A 226 8.95 17.54 -3.55
CA GLN A 226 9.08 19.01 -3.55
C GLN A 226 8.44 19.70 -2.33
N PHE A 227 8.54 19.09 -1.14
CA PHE A 227 7.97 19.69 0.07
C PHE A 227 8.60 21.05 0.40
N ASN A 228 7.74 22.00 0.80
CA ASN A 228 8.15 23.26 1.36
C ASN A 228 8.69 23.06 2.81
N GLN A 229 9.33 24.08 3.37
CA GLN A 229 9.95 23.99 4.70
C GLN A 229 8.93 23.68 5.81
N THR A 230 7.70 24.17 5.69
CA THR A 230 6.64 23.92 6.67
C THR A 230 6.29 22.44 6.70
N THR A 231 6.01 21.85 5.54
CA THR A 231 5.68 20.42 5.38
C THR A 231 6.82 19.54 5.86
N HIS A 232 8.06 19.87 5.49
CA HIS A 232 9.26 19.19 5.96
C HIS A 232 9.30 19.12 7.49
N ASN A 233 9.20 20.27 8.16
CA ASN A 233 9.32 20.36 9.61
C ASN A 233 8.17 19.64 10.33
N GLN A 234 6.95 19.74 9.80
CA GLN A 234 5.79 19.11 10.41
C GLN A 234 5.80 17.59 10.25
N LEU A 235 6.25 17.06 9.10
CA LEU A 235 6.42 15.61 8.94
C LEU A 235 7.58 15.05 9.79
N GLU A 236 8.67 15.82 9.97
CA GLU A 236 9.74 15.47 10.91
C GLU A 236 9.20 15.41 12.36
N GLN A 237 8.42 16.41 12.77
CA GLN A 237 7.76 16.43 14.07
C GLN A 237 6.74 15.28 14.20
N HIS A 238 6.00 14.98 13.13
CA HIS A 238 5.05 13.86 13.08
C HIS A 238 5.77 12.54 13.39
N LEU A 239 6.88 12.25 12.69
CA LEU A 239 7.70 11.05 12.92
C LEU A 239 8.40 11.02 14.29
N SER A 240 8.48 12.14 15.00
CA SER A 240 8.95 12.15 16.40
C SER A 240 7.87 11.73 17.38
N ASN A 241 6.59 11.92 17.03
CA ASN A 241 5.45 11.74 17.93
C ASN A 241 4.56 10.53 17.59
N HIS A 242 4.63 10.04 16.35
CA HIS A 242 3.75 9.00 15.82
C HIS A 242 4.55 7.88 15.18
N GLU A 243 4.00 6.66 15.24
CA GLU A 243 4.66 5.43 14.76
C GLU A 243 4.35 5.10 13.29
N TYR A 244 3.88 6.07 12.52
CA TYR A 244 3.46 5.87 11.14
C TYR A 244 3.86 7.06 10.26
N LEU A 245 3.74 6.85 8.95
CA LEU A 245 3.88 7.86 7.93
C LEU A 245 2.96 7.48 6.77
N ILE A 246 2.20 8.44 6.25
CA ILE A 246 1.34 8.24 5.09
C ILE A 246 1.84 9.13 3.98
N LEU A 247 2.08 8.53 2.82
CA LEU A 247 2.63 9.22 1.66
C LEU A 247 1.75 8.96 0.44
N PRO A 248 1.54 9.98 -0.40
CA PRO A 248 0.78 9.84 -1.62
C PRO A 248 1.63 9.21 -2.73
N TYR A 249 0.95 8.53 -3.65
CA TYR A 249 1.54 8.07 -4.91
C TYR A 249 0.89 8.70 -6.15
N VAL A 250 -0.11 9.56 -5.95
CA VAL A 250 -0.88 10.25 -6.99
C VAL A 250 -0.46 11.70 -7.17
N GLU A 251 -0.70 12.29 -8.33
CA GLU A 251 -0.24 13.66 -8.65
C GLU A 251 -0.88 14.78 -7.82
N SER A 252 -2.08 14.56 -7.25
CA SER A 252 -2.84 15.55 -6.48
C SER A 252 -3.66 14.89 -5.36
N LEU A 253 -3.94 15.65 -4.31
CA LEU A 253 -4.74 15.26 -3.15
C LEU A 253 -6.09 15.99 -3.07
N GLU A 254 -6.52 16.65 -4.14
CA GLU A 254 -7.81 17.35 -4.22
C GLU A 254 -9.03 16.46 -3.98
N VAL A 255 -8.89 15.13 -4.10
CA VAL A 255 -9.96 14.17 -3.81
C VAL A 255 -10.33 14.13 -2.32
N PHE A 256 -9.41 14.55 -1.44
CA PHE A 256 -9.62 14.55 0.00
C PHE A 256 -10.21 15.88 0.46
N ASP A 257 -11.46 15.84 0.95
CA ASP A 257 -12.12 16.93 1.65
C ASP A 257 -12.16 16.61 3.16
N LEU A 258 -11.30 17.27 3.94
CA LEU A 258 -11.05 16.96 5.37
C LEU A 258 -11.54 18.05 6.34
N ASP A 259 -12.29 19.02 5.81
CA ASP A 259 -12.88 20.14 6.57
C ASP A 259 -14.07 19.73 7.46
#